data_AF-A0A2D4F828-F1
#
_entry.id   AF-A0A2D4F828-F1
#
_cell.length_a   1.000
_cell.length_b   1.000
_cell.length_c   1.000
_cell.angle_alpha   90.00
_cell.angle_beta   90.00
_cell.angle_gamma   90.00
#
_symmetry.space_group_name_H-M   'P 1'
#
loop_
_entity.id
_entity.type
_entity.pdbx_description
1 polymer ?
#
loop_
_entity_poly.entity_id
_entity_poly.type
_entity_poly.pdbx_seq_one_letter_code
_entity_poly.pdbx_strand_id
1 'polypeptide(L)'
;KGGNNCLEMKKETESKVQLLTSDHKSKVKEIVAQHTKEWSEMINTHSAEEQGMRDLHLSQQCELLKKLLINVHEQQTQQLKLSQDRESKEMRANQAKISMENSKAISQDKSIKNKAERERRVRELNSSNTKKFLEERKRVSS
;
A
#
# COMPACT_ATOMS: atom_id res chain seq x y z
N LYS A 1 50.99 80.67 27.90
CA LYS A 1 50.60 80.28 26.52
C LYS A 1 50.35 78.76 26.33
N GLY A 2 50.48 77.89 27.33
CA GLY A 2 50.33 76.42 27.15
C GLY A 2 48.93 75.81 27.32
N GLY A 3 47.95 76.53 27.89
CA GLY A 3 46.62 76.00 28.19
C GLY A 3 45.73 75.75 26.96
N ASN A 4 45.83 76.58 25.92
CA ASN A 4 45.03 76.44 24.70
C ASN A 4 45.40 75.17 23.90
N ASN A 5 46.68 74.82 23.85
CA ASN A 5 47.18 73.68 23.07
C ASN A 5 46.74 72.33 23.69
N CYS A 6 46.62 72.27 25.02
CA CYS A 6 46.10 71.09 25.73
C CYS A 6 44.60 70.88 25.49
N LEU A 7 43.81 71.96 25.45
CA LEU A 7 42.38 71.90 25.17
C LEU A 7 42.09 71.49 23.72
N GLU A 8 42.88 71.97 22.75
CA GLU A 8 42.76 71.56 21.34
C GLU A 8 43.09 70.07 21.16
N MET A 9 44.19 69.57 21.73
CA MET A 9 44.53 68.13 21.67
C MET A 9 43.45 67.25 22.29
N LYS A 10 42.86 67.67 23.42
CA LYS A 10 41.75 66.95 24.05
C LYS A 10 40.54 66.87 23.11
N LYS A 11 40.14 68.00 22.51
CA LYS A 11 39.00 68.07 21.59
C LYS A 11 39.23 67.25 20.31
N GLU A 12 40.45 67.26 19.78
CA GLU A 12 40.82 66.45 18.61
C GLU A 12 40.76 64.94 18.93
N THR A 13 41.25 64.54 20.10
CA THR A 13 41.20 63.15 20.56
C THR A 13 39.77 62.67 20.76
N GLU A 14 38.92 63.47 21.42
CA GLU A 14 37.49 63.18 21.58
C GLU A 14 36.78 63.04 20.22
N SER A 15 37.10 63.91 19.27
CA SER A 15 36.53 63.84 17.91
C SER A 15 36.95 62.57 17.17
N LYS A 16 38.22 62.16 17.28
CA LYS A 16 38.72 60.89 16.70
C LYS A 16 38.05 59.68 17.34
N VAL A 17 37.90 59.68 18.65
CA VAL A 17 37.22 58.59 19.38
C VAL A 17 35.75 58.49 18.96
N GLN A 18 35.04 59.62 18.83
CA GLN A 18 33.65 59.63 18.36
C GLN A 18 33.53 59.08 16.94
N LEU A 19 34.40 59.50 16.03
CA LEU A 19 34.42 59.00 14.65
C LEU A 19 34.68 57.49 14.60
N LEU A 20 35.70 57.01 15.30
CA LEU A 20 36.04 55.58 15.37
C LEU A 20 34.91 54.75 15.97
N THR A 21 34.27 55.25 17.02
CA THR A 21 33.15 54.55 17.67
C THR A 21 31.93 54.49 16.74
N SER A 22 31.65 55.57 16.01
CA SER A 22 30.56 55.62 15.04
C SER A 22 30.79 54.67 13.86
N ASP A 23 32.00 54.68 13.30
CA ASP A 23 32.39 53.78 12.20
C ASP A 23 32.32 52.31 12.65
N HIS A 24 32.89 51.98 13.82
CA HIS A 24 32.83 50.64 14.38
C HIS A 24 31.38 50.18 14.59
N LYS A 25 30.51 51.03 15.16
CA LYS A 25 29.09 50.73 15.34
C LYS A 25 28.38 50.45 14.02
N SER A 26 28.71 51.18 12.96
CA SER A 26 28.15 50.95 11.62
C SER A 26 28.59 49.61 11.05
N LYS A 27 29.89 49.29 11.11
CA LYS A 27 30.45 48.02 10.65
C LYS A 27 29.86 46.83 11.41
N VAL A 28 29.72 46.93 12.73
CA VAL A 28 29.08 45.88 13.53
C VAL A 28 27.64 45.65 13.10
N LYS A 29 26.86 46.72 12.85
CA LYS A 29 25.48 46.57 12.35
C LYS A 29 25.41 45.88 10.99
N GLU A 30 26.30 46.24 10.07
CA GLU A 30 26.37 45.63 8.75
C GLU A 30 26.71 44.13 8.84
N ILE A 31 27.72 43.77 9.63
CA ILE A 31 28.11 42.37 9.86
C ILE A 31 26.96 41.58 10.50
N VAL A 32 26.30 42.13 11.52
CA VAL A 32 25.16 41.47 12.17
C VAL A 32 24.01 41.26 11.19
N ALA A 33 23.71 42.25 10.35
CA ALA A 33 22.67 42.13 9.32
C ALA A 33 23.03 41.04 8.29
N GLN A 34 24.29 40.99 7.85
CA GLN A 34 24.78 39.99 6.92
C GLN A 34 24.73 38.58 7.52
N HIS A 35 25.22 38.38 8.74
CA HIS A 35 25.15 37.09 9.43
C HIS A 35 23.70 36.63 9.65
N THR A 36 22.79 37.55 9.97
CA THR A 36 21.36 37.23 10.14
C THR A 36 20.75 36.75 8.82
N LYS A 37 21.13 37.37 7.71
CA LYS A 37 20.69 36.97 6.37
C LYS A 37 21.22 35.59 6.00
N GLU A 38 22.53 35.36 6.10
CA GLU A 38 23.16 34.07 5.79
C GLU A 38 22.59 32.93 6.62
N TRP A 39 22.36 33.17 7.92
CA TRP A 39 21.74 32.20 8.80
C TRP A 39 20.30 31.88 8.37
N SER A 40 19.53 32.91 8.03
CA SER A 40 18.14 32.74 7.59
C SER A 40 18.05 31.97 6.27
N GLU A 41 18.95 32.25 5.32
CA GLU A 41 19.06 31.51 4.05
C GLU A 41 19.44 30.04 4.28
N MET A 42 20.39 29.78 5.19
CA MET A 42 20.78 28.43 5.58
C MET A 42 19.61 27.66 6.20
N ILE A 43 18.91 28.25 7.16
CA ILE A 43 17.75 27.60 7.81
C ILE A 43 16.65 27.31 6.80
N ASN A 44 16.32 28.26 5.92
CA ASN A 44 15.32 28.06 4.89
C ASN A 44 15.70 26.91 3.93
N THR A 45 16.98 26.82 3.57
CA THR A 45 17.49 25.73 2.73
C THR A 45 17.34 24.38 3.43
N HIS A 46 17.79 24.26 4.69
CA HIS A 46 17.63 23.02 5.46
C HIS A 46 16.16 22.64 5.64
N SER A 47 15.26 23.60 5.90
CA SER A 47 13.83 23.32 6.02
C SER A 47 13.22 22.83 4.70
N ALA A 48 13.64 23.39 3.55
CA ALA A 48 13.19 22.94 2.24
C ALA A 48 13.70 21.54 1.91
N GLU A 49 14.96 21.24 2.22
CA GLU A 49 15.55 19.91 2.06
C GLU A 49 14.84 18.87 2.95
N GLU A 50 14.60 19.20 4.21
CA GLU A 50 13.88 18.34 5.14
C GLU A 50 12.46 18.03 4.64
N GLN A 51 11.74 19.06 4.19
CA GLN A 51 10.39 18.89 3.64
C GLN A 51 10.41 18.01 2.38
N GLY A 52 11.35 18.25 1.45
CA GLY A 52 11.50 17.42 0.26
C GLY A 52 11.79 15.96 0.58
N MET A 53 12.63 15.70 1.58
CA MET A 53 12.90 14.34 2.06
C MET A 53 11.68 13.67 2.68
N ARG A 54 10.89 14.40 3.47
CA ARG A 54 9.64 13.90 4.06
C ARG A 54 8.62 13.51 2.99
N ASP A 55 8.44 14.36 1.98
CA ASP A 55 7.50 14.13 0.88
C ASP A 55 7.91 12.93 0.01
N LEU A 56 9.22 12.80 -0.27
CA LEU A 56 9.78 11.65 -0.96
C LEU A 56 9.55 10.35 -0.18
N HIS A 57 9.87 10.34 1.11
CA HIS A 57 9.67 9.17 1.98
C HIS A 57 8.19 8.77 2.07
N LEU A 58 7.27 9.74 2.15
CA LEU A 58 5.85 9.45 2.17
C LEU A 58 5.39 8.79 0.87
N SER A 59 5.82 9.33 -0.26
CA SER A 59 5.49 8.78 -1.59
C SER A 59 6.01 7.35 -1.76
N GLN A 60 7.27 7.11 -1.38
CA GLN A 60 7.89 5.78 -1.44
C GLN A 60 7.16 4.75 -0.56
N GLN A 61 6.77 5.14 0.66
CA GLN A 61 6.01 4.26 1.55
C GLN A 61 4.63 3.91 0.97
N CYS A 62 3.92 4.90 0.41
CA CYS A 62 2.64 4.66 -0.24
C CYS A 62 2.77 3.72 -1.44
N GLU A 63 3.79 3.89 -2.28
CA GLU A 63 4.04 3.01 -3.43
C GLU A 63 4.37 1.59 -2.99
N LEU A 64 5.21 1.44 -1.97
CA LEU A 64 5.57 0.13 -1.43
C LEU A 64 4.34 -0.60 -0.88
N LEU A 65 3.52 0.09 -0.08
CA LEU A 65 2.28 -0.48 0.48
C LEU A 65 1.31 -0.90 -0.62
N LYS A 66 1.13 -0.07 -1.65
CA LYS A 66 0.30 -0.41 -2.82
C LYS A 66 0.82 -1.66 -3.52
N LYS A 67 2.13 -1.77 -3.75
CA LYS A 67 2.74 -2.94 -4.39
C LYS A 67 2.54 -4.21 -3.58
N LEU A 68 2.74 -4.14 -2.26
CA LEU A 68 2.51 -5.27 -1.36
C LEU A 68 1.05 -5.70 -1.36
N LEU A 69 0.12 -4.73 -1.30
CA LEU A 69 -1.31 -5.01 -1.34
C LEU A 69 -1.74 -5.70 -2.64
N ILE A 70 -1.26 -5.21 -3.79
CA ILE A 70 -1.52 -5.83 -5.10
C ILE A 70 -1.00 -7.27 -5.11
N ASN A 71 0.21 -7.51 -4.62
CA ASN A 71 0.80 -8.85 -4.59
C ASN A 71 -0.02 -9.81 -3.72
N VAL A 72 -0.47 -9.37 -2.55
CA VAL A 72 -1.34 -10.18 -1.67
C VAL A 72 -2.69 -10.45 -2.33
N HIS A 73 -3.30 -9.45 -2.98
CA HIS A 73 -4.56 -9.65 -3.71
C HIS A 73 -4.42 -10.63 -4.87
N GLU A 74 -3.33 -10.57 -5.61
CA GLU A 74 -3.03 -11.54 -6.69
C GLU A 74 -2.89 -12.95 -6.14
N GLN A 75 -2.16 -13.13 -5.03
CA GLN A 75 -2.00 -14.42 -4.36
C GLN A 75 -3.35 -14.95 -3.85
N GLN A 76 -4.15 -14.13 -3.17
CA GLN A 76 -5.48 -14.52 -2.69
C GLN A 76 -6.40 -14.93 -3.84
N THR A 77 -6.38 -14.18 -4.94
CA THR A 77 -7.17 -14.50 -6.14
C THR A 77 -6.74 -15.82 -6.75
N GLN A 78 -5.44 -16.08 -6.86
CA GLN A 78 -4.92 -17.35 -7.35
C GLN A 78 -5.29 -18.53 -6.44
N GLN A 79 -5.18 -18.36 -5.11
CA GLN A 79 -5.58 -19.38 -4.14
C GLN A 79 -7.07 -19.70 -4.24
N LEU A 80 -7.93 -18.69 -4.40
CA LEU A 80 -9.36 -18.89 -4.58
C LEU A 80 -9.66 -19.67 -5.87
N LYS A 81 -9.01 -19.32 -6.99
CA LYS A 81 -9.15 -20.05 -8.25
C LYS A 81 -8.75 -21.52 -8.11
N LEU A 82 -7.62 -21.80 -7.44
CA LEU A 82 -7.17 -23.17 -7.18
C LEU A 82 -8.17 -23.95 -6.31
N SER A 83 -8.75 -23.31 -5.29
CA SER A 83 -9.80 -23.92 -4.47
C SER A 83 -11.04 -24.25 -5.30
N GLN A 84 -11.51 -23.30 -6.11
CA GLN A 84 -12.67 -23.47 -6.99
C GLN A 84 -12.46 -24.60 -8.01
N ASP A 85 -11.28 -24.68 -8.62
CA ASP A 85 -10.92 -25.75 -9.55
C ASP A 85 -10.90 -27.12 -8.85
N ARG A 86 -10.35 -27.17 -7.64
CA ARG A 86 -10.32 -28.37 -6.81
C ARG A 86 -11.73 -28.82 -6.43
N GLU A 87 -12.55 -27.93 -5.88
CA GLU A 87 -13.93 -28.21 -5.50
C GLU A 87 -14.77 -28.67 -6.70
N SER A 88 -14.58 -28.03 -7.86
CA SER A 88 -15.22 -28.44 -9.11
C SER A 88 -14.81 -29.85 -9.54
N LYS A 89 -13.54 -30.21 -9.38
CA LYS A 89 -13.03 -31.55 -9.70
C LYS A 89 -13.57 -32.59 -8.73
N GLU A 90 -13.58 -32.31 -7.44
CA GLU A 90 -14.12 -33.17 -6.39
C GLU A 90 -15.63 -33.40 -6.58
N MET A 91 -16.40 -32.35 -6.90
CA MET A 91 -17.82 -32.45 -7.23
C MET A 91 -18.04 -33.42 -8.39
N ARG A 92 -17.33 -33.26 -9.52
CA ARG A 92 -17.48 -34.16 -10.68
C ARG A 92 -17.14 -35.61 -10.33
N ALA A 93 -16.08 -35.82 -9.54
CA ALA A 93 -15.70 -37.16 -9.08
C ALA A 93 -16.79 -37.79 -8.21
N ASN A 94 -17.39 -37.02 -7.29
CA ASN A 94 -18.50 -37.45 -6.45
C ASN A 94 -19.75 -37.78 -7.28
N GLN A 95 -20.08 -36.96 -8.29
CA GLN A 95 -21.21 -37.22 -9.19
C GLN A 95 -21.02 -38.52 -10.00
N ALA A 96 -19.81 -38.78 -10.48
CA ALA A 96 -19.48 -40.02 -11.17
C ALA A 96 -19.60 -41.23 -10.23
N LYS A 97 -19.07 -41.13 -9.00
CA LYS A 97 -19.16 -42.17 -7.97
C LYS A 97 -20.62 -42.50 -7.64
N ILE A 98 -21.44 -41.50 -7.36
CA ILE A 98 -22.88 -41.66 -7.08
C ILE A 98 -23.57 -42.38 -8.25
N SER A 99 -23.29 -41.98 -9.48
CA SER A 99 -23.90 -42.60 -10.67
C SER A 99 -23.53 -44.08 -10.81
N MET A 100 -22.28 -44.44 -10.53
CA MET A 100 -21.82 -45.83 -10.53
C MET A 100 -22.46 -46.64 -9.41
N GLU A 101 -22.50 -46.12 -8.19
CA GLU A 101 -23.11 -46.78 -7.03
C GLU A 101 -24.60 -47.01 -7.23
N ASN A 102 -25.30 -46.00 -7.74
CA ASN A 102 -26.71 -46.09 -8.13
C ASN A 102 -26.98 -47.17 -9.19
N SER A 103 -26.12 -47.24 -10.21
CA SER A 103 -26.22 -48.27 -11.26
C SER A 103 -25.99 -49.67 -10.70
N LYS A 104 -25.02 -49.82 -9.78
CA LYS A 104 -24.77 -51.09 -9.07
C LYS A 104 -25.96 -51.48 -8.19
N ALA A 105 -26.55 -50.53 -7.46
CA ALA A 105 -27.71 -50.77 -6.61
C ALA A 105 -28.91 -51.29 -7.40
N ILE A 106 -29.23 -50.67 -8.55
CA ILE A 106 -30.29 -51.18 -9.45
C ILE A 106 -29.97 -52.59 -9.93
N SER A 107 -28.71 -52.87 -10.30
CA SER A 107 -28.34 -54.20 -10.82
C SER A 107 -28.46 -55.30 -9.76
N GLN A 108 -28.22 -54.97 -8.48
CA GLN A 108 -28.25 -55.89 -7.34
C GLN A 108 -29.64 -55.99 -6.69
N ASP A 109 -30.57 -55.11 -7.06
CA ASP A 109 -31.93 -55.10 -6.53
C ASP A 109 -32.72 -56.34 -6.99
N LYS A 110 -32.90 -57.28 -6.06
CA LYS A 110 -33.62 -58.54 -6.27
C LYS A 110 -35.14 -58.35 -6.44
N SER A 111 -35.68 -57.17 -6.12
CA SER A 111 -37.11 -56.87 -6.30
C SER A 111 -37.51 -56.62 -7.76
N ILE A 112 -36.54 -56.28 -8.62
CA ILE A 112 -36.76 -56.01 -10.04
C ILE A 112 -36.91 -57.32 -10.79
N LYS A 113 -38.10 -57.57 -11.34
CA LYS A 113 -38.47 -58.90 -11.85
C LYS A 113 -38.12 -59.13 -13.31
N ASN A 114 -37.91 -58.06 -14.10
CA ASN A 114 -37.64 -58.18 -15.54
C ASN A 114 -36.75 -57.05 -16.09
N LYS A 115 -36.26 -57.26 -17.32
CA LYS A 115 -35.36 -56.32 -18.02
C LYS A 115 -36.02 -54.96 -18.31
N ALA A 116 -37.29 -54.95 -18.70
CA ALA A 116 -38.02 -53.73 -19.03
C ALA A 116 -38.19 -52.80 -17.80
N GLU A 117 -38.50 -53.38 -16.64
CA GLU A 117 -38.58 -52.66 -15.36
C GLU A 117 -37.21 -52.12 -14.95
N ARG A 118 -36.15 -52.91 -15.13
CA ARG A 118 -34.77 -52.47 -14.89
C ARG A 118 -34.41 -51.25 -15.75
N GLU A 119 -34.63 -51.33 -17.05
CA GLU A 119 -34.36 -50.23 -17.99
C GLU A 119 -35.19 -48.98 -17.67
N ARG A 120 -36.45 -49.15 -17.24
CA ARG A 120 -37.29 -48.05 -16.76
C ARG A 120 -36.68 -47.38 -15.52
N ARG A 121 -36.32 -48.15 -14.48
CA ARG A 121 -35.71 -47.58 -13.27
C ARG A 121 -34.38 -46.90 -13.54
N VAL A 122 -33.56 -47.44 -14.46
CA VAL A 122 -32.30 -46.79 -14.89
C VAL A 122 -32.59 -45.43 -15.53
N ARG A 123 -33.59 -45.33 -16.43
CA ARG A 123 -33.96 -44.05 -17.06
C ARG A 123 -34.46 -43.02 -16.06
N GLU A 124 -35.34 -43.42 -15.14
CA GLU A 124 -35.86 -42.54 -14.09
C GLU A 124 -34.74 -42.04 -13.17
N LEU A 125 -33.83 -42.93 -12.76
CA LEU A 125 -32.69 -42.58 -11.91
C LEU A 125 -31.70 -41.65 -12.62
N ASN A 126 -31.41 -41.90 -13.89
CA ASN A 126 -30.54 -41.03 -14.68
C ASN A 126 -31.14 -39.63 -14.79
N SER A 127 -32.44 -39.50 -15.08
CA SER A 127 -33.12 -38.21 -15.14
C SER A 127 -33.05 -37.47 -13.80
N SER A 128 -33.26 -38.18 -12.68
CA SER A 128 -33.16 -37.61 -11.33
C SER A 128 -31.74 -37.13 -11.00
N ASN A 129 -30.73 -37.96 -11.28
CA ASN A 129 -29.33 -37.64 -11.08
C ASN A 129 -28.90 -36.42 -11.91
N THR A 130 -29.27 -36.36 -13.20
CA THR A 130 -28.95 -35.23 -14.07
C THR A 130 -29.51 -33.92 -13.50
N LYS A 131 -30.77 -33.91 -13.04
CA LYS A 131 -31.38 -32.73 -12.42
C LYS A 131 -30.59 -32.29 -11.17
N LYS A 132 -30.31 -33.23 -10.26
CA LYS A 132 -29.57 -32.96 -9.02
C LYS A 132 -28.17 -32.40 -9.29
N PHE A 133 -27.45 -32.98 -10.24
CA PHE A 133 -26.09 -32.56 -10.60
C PHE A 133 -26.05 -31.17 -11.24
N LEU A 134 -27.06 -30.83 -12.05
CA LEU A 134 -27.20 -29.49 -12.63
C LEU A 134 -27.48 -28.44 -11.56
N GLU A 135 -28.37 -28.73 -10.61
CA GLU A 135 -28.66 -27.84 -9.49
C GLU A 135 -27.43 -27.64 -8.58
N GLU A 136 -26.71 -28.71 -8.27
CA GLU A 136 -25.47 -28.65 -7.48
C GLU A 136 -24.39 -27.83 -8.17
N ARG A 137 -24.21 -28.01 -9.49
CA ARG A 137 -23.26 -27.23 -10.28
C ARG A 137 -23.65 -25.75 -10.34
N LYS A 138 -24.94 -25.45 -10.45
CA LYS A 138 -25.45 -24.07 -10.42
C LYS A 138 -25.15 -23.40 -9.08
N ARG A 139 -25.31 -24.12 -7.97
CA ARG A 139 -25.04 -23.63 -6.61
C ARG A 139 -23.55 -23.30 -6.39
N VAL A 140 -22.64 -24.10 -6.93
CA VAL A 140 -21.18 -23.89 -6.75
C VAL A 140 -20.62 -22.84 -7.72
N SER A 141 -21.35 -22.53 -8.80
CA SER A 141 -20.97 -21.47 -9.75
C SER A 141 -21.56 -20.09 -9.42
N SER A 142 -22.46 -19.99 -8.44
CA SER A 142 -23.12 -18.75 -8.01
C SER A 142 -22.42 -18.16 -6.79
#